data_AF-A0A953JTE5-F1
#
_entry.id   AF-A0A953JTE5-F1
#
_cell.length_a   1.000
_cell.length_b   1.000
_cell.length_c   1.000
_cell.angle_alpha   90.00
_cell.angle_beta   90.00
_cell.angle_gamma   90.00
#
_symmetry.space_group_name_H-M   'P 1'
#
loop_
_entity.id
_entity.type
_entity.pdbx_description
1 polymer ?
#
loop_
_entity_poly.entity_id
_entity_poly.type
_entity_poly.pdbx_seq_one_letter_code
_entity_poly.pdbx_strand_id
1 'polypeptide(L)'
;DVVLGHDPWKRYRLHPDHRAAGWLAVDAVVAARDPHFFREQLVDGLTHHRPSALLLFEADEANHAEPADPPSISAKLSALEAHESQLETTHFYALDETLDDPADSTSGQTGADARHSLLAGFRDRERRKLAVAGAAFGLEAAEVFHLIDDL
;
A
#
# COMPACT_ATOMS: atom_id res chain seq x y z
N ASP A 1 3.31 17.83 7.30
CA ASP A 1 2.88 18.45 6.03
C ASP A 1 1.94 17.56 5.23
N VAL A 2 2.33 16.36 4.78
CA VAL A 2 1.42 15.44 4.06
C VAL A 2 0.99 14.28 4.94
N VAL A 3 -0.30 13.91 4.88
CA VAL A 3 -0.85 12.71 5.53
C VAL A 3 -1.17 11.67 4.46
N LEU A 4 -0.94 10.39 4.76
CA LEU A 4 -1.32 9.26 3.90
C LEU A 4 -2.36 8.40 4.62
N GLY A 5 -3.37 7.93 3.90
CA GLY A 5 -4.41 7.05 4.44
C GLY A 5 -5.05 6.17 3.39
N HIS A 6 -5.80 5.14 3.79
CA HIS A 6 -6.60 4.37 2.85
C HIS A 6 -7.75 5.23 2.32
N ASP A 7 -8.08 5.11 1.04
CA ASP A 7 -9.33 5.66 0.52
C ASP A 7 -10.55 4.96 1.18
N PRO A 8 -11.35 5.70 2.00
CA PRO A 8 -12.51 5.13 2.66
C PRO A 8 -13.72 4.95 1.74
N TRP A 9 -13.73 5.60 0.56
CA TRP A 9 -14.82 5.54 -0.40
C TRP A 9 -14.68 4.43 -1.45
N LYS A 10 -13.56 3.70 -1.44
CA LYS A 10 -13.32 2.58 -2.37
C LYS A 10 -14.47 1.58 -2.39
N ARG A 11 -15.05 1.38 -3.57
CA ARG A 11 -16.17 0.44 -3.77
C ARG A 11 -15.68 -1.00 -3.67
N TYR A 12 -16.54 -1.87 -3.15
CA TYR A 12 -16.31 -3.32 -3.05
C TYR A 12 -15.06 -3.74 -2.24
N ARG A 13 -14.52 -2.85 -1.40
CA ARG A 13 -13.43 -3.15 -0.49
C ARG A 13 -13.87 -4.19 0.55
N LEU A 14 -13.25 -5.37 0.50
CA LEU A 14 -13.60 -6.49 1.39
C LEU A 14 -13.12 -6.26 2.83
N HIS A 15 -11.88 -5.80 3.01
CA HIS A 15 -11.30 -5.66 4.35
C HIS A 15 -11.89 -4.43 5.08
N PRO A 16 -12.69 -4.62 6.15
CA PRO A 16 -13.39 -3.51 6.80
C PRO A 16 -12.43 -2.53 7.47
N ASP A 17 -11.30 -3.01 7.98
CA ASP A 17 -10.35 -2.16 8.71
C ASP A 17 -9.73 -1.09 7.81
N HIS A 18 -9.50 -1.36 6.53
CA HIS A 18 -8.97 -0.36 5.60
C HIS A 18 -9.99 0.79 5.42
N ARG A 19 -11.29 0.47 5.36
CA ARG A 19 -12.34 1.49 5.30
C ARG A 19 -12.41 2.32 6.59
N ALA A 20 -12.38 1.65 7.74
CA ALA A 20 -12.42 2.32 9.04
C ALA A 20 -11.18 3.22 9.25
N ALA A 21 -9.99 2.73 8.93
CA ALA A 21 -8.75 3.50 9.00
C ALA A 21 -8.77 4.73 8.09
N GLY A 22 -9.32 4.60 6.87
CA GLY A 22 -9.50 5.74 5.97
C GLY A 22 -10.41 6.83 6.55
N TRP A 23 -11.56 6.44 7.11
CA TRP A 23 -12.47 7.40 7.75
C TRP A 23 -11.81 8.11 8.92
N LEU A 24 -11.17 7.35 9.81
CA LEU A 24 -10.47 7.90 10.96
C LEU A 24 -9.34 8.87 10.55
N ALA A 25 -8.61 8.57 9.47
CA ALA A 25 -7.57 9.45 8.96
C ALA A 25 -8.14 10.79 8.44
N VAL A 26 -9.22 10.74 7.65
CA VAL A 26 -9.89 11.95 7.13
C VAL A 26 -10.46 12.79 8.28
N ASP A 27 -11.17 12.16 9.22
CA ASP A 27 -11.74 12.84 10.39
C ASP A 27 -10.65 13.47 11.26
N ALA A 28 -9.54 12.77 11.45
CA ALA A 28 -8.39 13.27 12.20
C ALA A 28 -7.72 14.48 11.53
N VAL A 29 -7.64 14.52 10.19
CA VAL A 29 -7.14 15.70 9.47
C VAL A 29 -8.02 16.93 9.74
N VAL A 30 -9.35 16.76 9.73
CA VAL A 30 -10.30 17.85 10.04
C VAL A 30 -10.21 18.28 11.50
N ALA A 31 -10.11 17.32 12.42
CA ALA A 31 -10.02 17.64 13.84
C ALA A 31 -8.68 18.26 14.24
N ALA A 32 -7.56 17.84 13.63
CA ALA A 32 -6.24 18.38 13.92
C ALA A 32 -6.11 19.86 13.53
N ARG A 33 -6.81 20.31 12.48
CA ARG A 33 -6.75 21.70 12.00
C ARG A 33 -7.66 22.66 12.77
N ASP A 34 -8.70 22.17 13.43
CA ASP A 34 -9.65 22.99 14.18
C ASP A 34 -9.51 22.74 15.69
N PRO A 35 -8.99 23.72 16.46
CA PRO A 35 -8.69 23.55 17.88
C PRO A 35 -9.92 23.30 18.77
N HIS A 36 -11.15 23.35 18.24
CA HIS A 36 -12.37 23.14 19.03
C HIS A 36 -12.82 21.68 19.13
N PHE A 37 -12.38 20.77 18.25
CA PHE A 37 -12.84 19.37 18.27
C PHE A 37 -12.36 18.61 19.51
N PHE A 38 -11.06 18.67 19.80
CA PHE A 38 -10.42 17.91 20.88
C PHE A 38 -9.59 18.84 21.77
N ARG A 39 -10.26 19.78 22.43
CA ARG A 39 -9.61 20.83 23.25
C ARG A 39 -8.73 20.27 24.36
N GLU A 40 -9.06 19.09 24.87
CA GLU A 40 -8.28 18.35 25.86
C GLU A 40 -6.87 18.03 25.38
N GLN A 41 -6.66 17.84 24.07
CA GLN A 41 -5.32 17.59 23.52
C GLN A 41 -4.40 18.81 23.65
N LEU A 42 -4.97 20.02 23.75
CA LEU A 42 -4.21 21.25 23.92
C LEU A 42 -3.63 21.40 25.35
N VAL A 43 -4.12 20.61 26.32
CA VAL A 43 -3.67 20.67 27.72
C VAL A 43 -2.21 20.22 27.84
N ASP A 44 -1.79 19.24 27.03
CA ASP A 44 -0.42 18.68 27.05
C ASP A 44 0.53 19.40 26.07
N GLY A 45 0.15 20.58 25.58
CA GLY A 45 0.99 21.41 24.72
C GLY A 45 0.97 21.05 23.23
N LEU A 46 0.09 20.16 22.80
CA LEU A 46 -0.19 20.00 21.37
C LEU A 46 -0.84 21.26 20.82
N THR A 47 -0.53 21.57 19.57
CA THR A 47 -1.11 22.71 18.84
C THR A 47 -1.87 22.20 17.63
N HIS A 48 -2.85 22.98 17.17
CA HIS A 48 -3.54 22.67 15.93
C HIS A 48 -2.55 22.64 14.77
N HIS A 49 -2.75 21.72 13.84
CA HIS A 49 -1.94 21.59 12.64
C HIS A 49 -2.85 21.30 11.45
N ARG A 50 -2.64 22.05 10.37
CA ARG A 50 -3.29 21.83 9.08
C ARG A 50 -2.27 21.21 8.14
N PRO A 51 -2.39 19.90 7.82
CA PRO A 51 -1.61 19.30 6.76
C PRO A 51 -1.83 20.06 5.45
N SER A 52 -0.80 20.13 4.61
CA SER A 52 -0.86 20.74 3.29
C SER A 52 -1.51 19.85 2.24
N ALA A 53 -1.54 18.53 2.48
CA ALA A 53 -2.19 17.58 1.58
C ALA A 53 -2.53 16.25 2.29
N LEU A 54 -3.52 15.55 1.73
CA LEU A 54 -3.87 14.18 2.03
C LEU A 54 -3.75 13.34 0.76
N LEU A 55 -2.96 12.27 0.82
CA LEU A 55 -2.82 11.29 -0.25
C LEU A 55 -3.52 9.99 0.17
N LEU A 56 -4.61 9.67 -0.50
CA LEU A 56 -5.35 8.44 -0.26
C LEU A 56 -4.85 7.33 -1.18
N PHE A 57 -4.27 6.28 -0.61
CA PHE A 57 -3.78 5.11 -1.35
C PHE A 57 -4.85 4.03 -1.50
N GLU A 58 -4.60 3.12 -2.44
CA GLU A 58 -5.61 2.18 -2.95
C GLU A 58 -6.88 2.90 -3.46
N ALA A 59 -6.75 4.12 -3.95
CA ALA A 59 -7.85 4.97 -4.41
C ALA A 59 -8.78 4.27 -5.40
N ASP A 60 -10.09 4.49 -5.26
CA ASP A 60 -11.09 4.06 -6.24
C ASP A 60 -10.91 4.81 -7.57
N GLU A 61 -10.68 6.12 -7.47
CA GLU A 61 -10.44 7.03 -8.58
C GLU A 61 -9.17 7.83 -8.29
N ALA A 62 -8.01 7.31 -8.69
CA ALA A 62 -6.74 8.03 -8.51
C ALA A 62 -6.69 9.28 -9.42
N ASN A 63 -6.19 10.39 -8.87
CA ASN A 63 -5.99 11.66 -9.59
C ASN A 63 -4.53 12.16 -9.53
N HIS A 64 -3.65 11.45 -8.80
CA HIS A 64 -2.26 11.82 -8.59
C HIS A 64 -1.35 10.59 -8.67
N ALA A 65 -0.12 10.79 -9.15
CA ALA A 65 0.88 9.75 -9.25
C ALA A 65 2.25 10.24 -8.78
N GLU A 66 2.90 9.45 -7.93
CA GLU A 66 4.29 9.65 -7.51
C GLU A 66 5.19 8.69 -8.30
N PRO A 67 6.11 9.18 -9.15
CA PRO A 67 7.00 8.32 -9.92
C PRO A 67 7.85 7.42 -9.02
N ALA A 68 7.92 6.13 -9.38
CA ALA A 68 8.72 5.15 -8.65
C ALA A 68 10.03 4.88 -9.41
N ASP A 69 11.11 5.52 -8.98
CA ASP A 69 12.44 5.29 -9.55
C ASP A 69 13.05 3.94 -9.08
N PRO A 70 14.14 3.45 -9.72
CA PRO A 70 14.70 2.14 -9.37
C PRO A 70 15.12 2.00 -7.89
N PRO A 71 15.72 3.00 -7.22
CA PRO A 71 15.95 2.96 -5.77
C PRO A 71 14.66 2.81 -4.95
N SER A 72 13.61 3.56 -5.27
CA SER A 72 12.33 3.49 -4.55
C SER A 72 11.64 2.14 -4.73
N ILE A 73 11.69 1.57 -5.95
CA ILE A 73 11.19 0.23 -6.22
C ILE A 73 11.98 -0.80 -5.39
N SER A 74 13.31 -0.69 -5.34
CA SER A 74 14.13 -1.60 -4.53
C SER A 74 13.78 -1.49 -3.05
N ALA A 75 13.61 -0.27 -2.52
CA ALA A 75 13.25 -0.05 -1.13
C ALA A 75 11.87 -0.63 -0.79
N LYS A 76 10.87 -0.44 -1.68
CA LYS A 76 9.54 -1.05 -1.53
C LYS A 76 9.62 -2.57 -1.48
N LEU A 77 10.36 -3.21 -2.38
CA LEU A 77 10.49 -4.67 -2.41
C LEU A 77 11.16 -5.18 -1.13
N SER A 78 12.24 -4.54 -0.68
CA SER A 78 12.90 -4.91 0.59
C SER A 78 11.96 -4.74 1.79
N ALA A 79 11.16 -3.67 1.84
CA ALA A 79 10.19 -3.45 2.91
C ALA A 79 9.11 -4.54 2.91
N LEU A 80 8.55 -4.87 1.75
CA LEU A 80 7.55 -5.93 1.62
C LEU A 80 8.10 -7.31 2.02
N GLU A 81 9.34 -7.61 1.66
CA GLU A 81 9.98 -8.87 1.98
C GLU A 81 10.33 -9.04 3.47
N ALA A 82 10.47 -7.94 4.20
CA ALA A 82 10.68 -7.98 5.65
C ALA A 82 9.45 -8.50 6.41
N HIS A 83 8.26 -8.51 5.81
CA HIS A 83 7.06 -9.09 6.39
C HIS A 83 6.98 -10.61 6.14
N GLU A 84 7.99 -11.36 6.63
CA GLU A 84 8.18 -12.79 6.34
C GLU A 84 6.92 -13.64 6.58
N SER A 85 6.24 -13.44 7.71
CA SER A 85 5.03 -14.20 8.06
C SER A 85 3.84 -13.94 7.12
N GLN A 86 3.77 -12.76 6.50
CA GLN A 86 2.71 -12.40 5.54
C GLN A 86 2.98 -12.98 4.15
N LEU A 87 4.25 -13.07 3.75
CA LEU A 87 4.62 -13.70 2.49
C LEU A 87 4.19 -15.16 2.43
N GLU A 88 4.48 -15.91 3.48
CA GLU A 88 4.23 -17.35 3.56
C GLU A 88 2.74 -17.70 3.54
N THR A 89 1.92 -16.87 4.21
CA THR A 89 0.50 -17.16 4.44
C THR A 89 -0.42 -16.55 3.39
N THR A 90 -0.02 -15.46 2.74
CA THR A 90 -0.91 -14.67 1.87
C THR A 90 -0.40 -14.56 0.43
N HIS A 91 0.90 -14.44 0.22
CA HIS A 91 1.45 -14.10 -1.09
C HIS A 91 1.97 -15.27 -1.91
N PHE A 92 2.43 -16.34 -1.24
CA PHE A 92 2.86 -17.55 -1.92
C PHE A 92 1.69 -18.41 -2.39
N TYR A 93 0.57 -18.45 -1.66
CA TYR A 93 -0.63 -19.18 -2.10
C TYR A 93 -1.19 -18.67 -3.44
N ALA A 94 -1.13 -17.35 -3.69
CA ALA A 94 -1.54 -16.74 -4.96
C ALA A 94 -0.56 -16.98 -6.13
N LEU A 95 0.62 -17.54 -5.87
CA LEU A 95 1.62 -17.95 -6.86
C LEU A 95 1.65 -19.48 -7.04
N ASP A 96 1.19 -20.22 -6.03
CA ASP A 96 1.14 -21.69 -5.96
C ASP A 96 0.08 -22.29 -6.91
N GLU A 97 -0.91 -21.53 -7.39
CA GLU A 97 -1.84 -22.00 -8.45
C GLU A 97 -1.13 -22.33 -9.79
N THR A 98 0.16 -21.99 -9.92
CA THR A 98 0.99 -22.38 -11.08
C THR A 98 1.91 -23.57 -10.81
N LEU A 99 1.88 -24.14 -9.61
CA LEU A 99 2.54 -25.39 -9.27
C LEU A 99 1.49 -26.49 -9.30
N ASP A 100 1.43 -27.21 -10.42
CA ASP A 100 0.64 -28.41 -10.58
C ASP A 100 0.88 -29.37 -9.40
N ASP A 101 -0.22 -29.85 -8.83
CA ASP A 101 -0.41 -31.05 -8.00
C ASP A 101 0.79 -31.51 -7.11
N PRO A 102 0.69 -31.42 -5.76
CA PRO A 102 1.74 -31.90 -4.85
C PRO A 102 1.99 -33.42 -4.93
N ALA A 103 1.25 -34.16 -5.76
CA ALA A 103 1.52 -35.56 -6.08
C ALA A 103 2.70 -35.80 -7.04
N ASP A 104 3.17 -34.81 -7.82
CA ASP A 104 4.35 -34.98 -8.69
C ASP A 104 5.66 -34.51 -8.01
N SER A 105 5.98 -35.18 -6.90
CA SER A 105 7.23 -35.01 -6.15
C SER A 105 8.44 -35.66 -6.82
N THR A 106 8.56 -35.53 -8.15
CA THR A 106 9.67 -36.11 -8.93
C THR A 106 10.70 -35.08 -9.39
N SER A 107 10.53 -33.79 -9.07
CA SER A 107 11.54 -32.77 -9.36
C SER A 107 12.38 -32.46 -8.11
N GLY A 108 13.69 -32.73 -8.19
CA GLY A 108 14.65 -32.57 -7.08
C GLY A 108 14.97 -31.12 -6.71
N GLN A 109 13.99 -30.22 -6.62
CA GLN A 109 14.17 -28.86 -6.15
C GLN A 109 14.23 -28.84 -4.62
N THR A 110 15.26 -28.18 -4.07
CA THR A 110 15.35 -28.00 -2.62
C THR A 110 14.35 -26.93 -2.18
N GLY A 111 13.89 -26.96 -0.91
CA GLY A 111 12.97 -25.95 -0.38
C GLY A 111 13.49 -24.50 -0.47
N ALA A 112 14.82 -24.33 -0.53
CA ALA A 112 15.44 -23.02 -0.74
C ALA A 112 15.25 -22.50 -2.19
N ASP A 113 15.34 -23.38 -3.19
CA ASP A 113 15.15 -23.04 -4.60
C ASP A 113 13.70 -22.64 -4.88
N ALA A 114 12.75 -23.37 -4.29
CA ALA A 114 11.32 -23.06 -4.38
C ALA A 114 11.01 -21.67 -3.77
N ARG A 115 11.53 -21.39 -2.57
CA ARG A 115 11.36 -20.06 -1.92
C ARG A 115 11.98 -18.94 -2.77
N HIS A 116 13.15 -19.17 -3.35
CA HIS A 116 13.80 -18.18 -4.21
C HIS A 116 12.94 -17.85 -5.45
N SER A 117 12.37 -18.88 -6.09
CA SER A 117 11.46 -18.74 -7.23
C SER A 117 10.19 -17.96 -6.86
N LEU A 118 9.56 -18.30 -5.72
CA LEU A 118 8.38 -17.59 -5.22
C LEU A 118 8.64 -16.11 -4.93
N LEU A 119 9.80 -15.78 -4.35
CA LEU A 119 10.20 -14.39 -4.13
C LEU A 119 10.44 -13.64 -5.43
N ALA A 120 11.02 -14.28 -6.45
CA ALA A 120 11.17 -13.67 -7.77
C ALA A 120 9.81 -13.35 -8.40
N GLY A 121 8.86 -14.30 -8.36
CA GLY A 121 7.49 -14.09 -8.85
C GLY A 121 6.75 -12.99 -8.10
N PHE A 122 6.93 -12.91 -6.77
CA PHE A 122 6.42 -11.83 -5.94
C PHE A 122 6.96 -10.46 -6.39
N ARG A 123 8.28 -10.32 -6.52
CA ARG A 123 8.93 -9.08 -6.95
C ARG A 123 8.43 -8.62 -8.31
N ASP A 124 8.32 -9.54 -9.26
CA ASP A 124 7.83 -9.23 -10.61
C ASP A 124 6.38 -8.75 -10.59
N ARG A 125 5.52 -9.38 -9.78
CA ARG A 125 4.13 -8.94 -9.61
C ARG A 125 4.07 -7.52 -9.04
N GLU A 126 4.85 -7.20 -8.02
CA GLU A 126 4.84 -5.86 -7.42
C GLU A 126 5.42 -4.80 -8.38
N ARG A 127 6.44 -5.13 -9.19
CA ARG A 127 6.92 -4.26 -10.28
C ARG A 127 5.84 -4.01 -11.33
N ARG A 128 5.12 -5.06 -11.75
CA ARG A 128 4.02 -4.93 -12.73
C ARG A 128 2.90 -4.03 -12.20
N LYS A 129 2.55 -4.12 -10.92
CA LYS A 129 1.53 -3.23 -10.32
C LYS A 129 1.93 -1.76 -10.44
N LEU A 130 3.17 -1.42 -10.11
CA LEU A 130 3.69 -0.04 -10.25
C LEU A 130 3.68 0.42 -11.71
N ALA A 131 4.07 -0.45 -12.65
CA ALA A 131 4.08 -0.13 -14.07
C ALA A 131 2.65 0.11 -14.62
N VAL A 132 1.70 -0.75 -14.26
CA VAL A 132 0.28 -0.60 -14.65
C VAL A 132 -0.30 0.69 -14.07
N ALA A 133 0.00 0.99 -12.80
CA ALA A 133 -0.44 2.22 -12.16
C ALA A 133 0.16 3.46 -12.84
N GLY A 134 1.47 3.46 -13.11
CA GLY A 134 2.17 4.55 -13.78
C GLY A 134 1.69 4.81 -15.21
N ALA A 135 1.35 3.76 -15.96
CA ALA A 135 0.94 3.88 -17.36
C ALA A 135 -0.29 4.79 -17.56
N ALA A 136 -1.24 4.77 -16.63
CA ALA A 136 -2.42 5.65 -16.66
C ALA A 136 -2.07 7.15 -16.55
N PHE A 137 -0.87 7.46 -16.04
CA PHE A 137 -0.35 8.81 -15.83
C PHE A 137 0.83 9.13 -16.77
N GLY A 138 1.12 8.27 -17.75
CA GLY A 138 2.24 8.45 -18.68
C GLY A 138 3.63 8.23 -18.05
N LEU A 139 3.70 7.49 -16.95
CA LEU A 139 4.92 7.15 -16.24
C LEU A 139 5.30 5.67 -16.45
N GLU A 140 6.59 5.36 -16.41
CA GLU A 140 7.06 3.96 -16.51
C GLU A 140 6.64 3.12 -15.29
N ALA A 141 6.69 3.73 -14.10
CA ALA A 141 6.26 3.13 -12.85
C ALA A 141 5.87 4.24 -11.87
N ALA A 142 4.78 4.04 -11.12
CA ALA A 142 4.33 4.98 -10.10
C ALA A 142 3.52 4.29 -8.99
N GLU A 143 3.48 4.93 -7.83
CA GLU A 143 2.39 4.75 -6.86
C GLU A 143 1.31 5.79 -7.16
N VAL A 144 0.04 5.39 -7.08
CA VAL A 144 -1.09 6.26 -7.43
C VAL A 144 -1.99 6.50 -6.24
N PHE A 145 -2.51 7.73 -6.16
CA PHE A 145 -3.25 8.23 -5.02
C PHE A 145 -4.45 9.07 -5.49
N HIS A 146 -5.40 9.27 -4.58
CA HIS A 146 -6.30 10.41 -4.65
C HIS A 146 -5.73 11.52 -3.75
N LEU A 147 -5.26 12.60 -4.36
CA LEU A 147 -4.77 13.81 -3.73
C LEU A 147 -5.93 14.74 -3.38
N ILE A 148 -5.91 15.23 -2.15
CA ILE A 148 -6.71 16.35 -1.65
C ILE A 148 -5.73 17.37 -1.07
N ASP A 149 -5.58 18.51 -1.72
CA ASP A 149 -4.61 19.58 -1.38
C ASP A 149 -5.27 20.90 -0.95
N ASP A 150 -6.58 21.06 -1.15
CA ASP A 150 -7.41 22.10 -0.50
C ASP A 150 -8.07 21.55 0.79
N LEU A 151 -7.22 21.05 1.70
CA LEU A 151 -7.63 20.63 3.04
C LEU A 151 -7.99 21.86 3.83
#